data_AF-A0A4R8TFB9-F1
#
_entry.id   AF-A0A4R8TFB9-F1
#
_cell.length_a   1.000
_cell.length_b   1.000
_cell.length_c   1.000
_cell.angle_alpha   90.00
_cell.angle_beta   90.00
_cell.angle_gamma   90.00
#
_symmetry.space_group_name_H-M   'P 1'
#
loop_
_entity.id
_entity.type
_entity.pdbx_description
1 polymer ?
#
loop_
_entity_poly.entity_id
_entity_poly.type
_entity_poly.pdbx_seq_one_letter_code
_entity_poly.pdbx_strand_id
1 'polypeptide(L)'
;MGKFRFSTDPVFADVDPRERVHGYLRAAEASLNLRHVSLTTIQVCVLIGAATTADGDGESENIYYGVACRMAQLLDLPNRPATSLLEREVNIRVWWSLCMIDVWSSTAVKLPKLLPARSDIPLPMDDLPFLSLSRAGSHAAPLSAQSSQHLSQMVRLNRILLDVNDFNQRCVADNPDWDSLERGVEALSARMEGWLAALPQNMRDTPENFAWFAARGLGRTFAAVYLGYYHFGQLLYYQFLYGAAATTAINPTASASVARRDSYAKRCKEHAARLCDMVYRAQTTANADVRYTMAAHVLVIASTVQIHTLLFSGDEADISLARRRLERNFEQLLQLRCYWPTVDRAISRLRAFHETARTSIDTSFVLDRWMLRFLVEFAEPMEEKDVGTDRRGSGDRDGYGDAMESLWTMEGLR
;
A
#
# COMPACT_ATOMS: atom_id res chain seq x y z
N MET A 1 15.89 -11.68 -1.73
CA MET A 1 15.75 -11.74 -0.26
C MET A 1 14.45 -12.42 0.20
N GLY A 2 13.26 -12.07 -0.33
CA GLY A 2 12.00 -12.72 0.09
C GLY A 2 11.94 -14.25 0.00
N LYS A 3 12.58 -14.87 -1.02
CA LYS A 3 12.58 -16.34 -1.19
C LYS A 3 13.16 -17.12 0.00
N PHE A 4 14.10 -16.55 0.77
CA PHE A 4 14.71 -17.23 1.92
C PHE A 4 13.73 -17.36 3.09
N ARG A 5 13.00 -16.29 3.38
CA ARG A 5 12.00 -16.28 4.47
C ARG A 5 10.89 -17.31 4.23
N PHE A 6 10.51 -17.51 2.96
CA PHE A 6 9.52 -18.52 2.56
C PHE A 6 10.09 -19.91 2.23
N SER A 7 11.40 -20.12 2.38
CA SER A 7 12.03 -21.37 1.97
C SER A 7 11.55 -22.52 2.85
N THR A 8 11.28 -23.68 2.23
CA THR A 8 11.02 -24.94 2.93
C THR A 8 12.22 -25.88 2.86
N ASP A 9 13.39 -25.37 2.45
CA ASP A 9 14.62 -26.15 2.39
C ASP A 9 15.05 -26.62 3.79
N PRO A 10 15.44 -27.89 3.97
CA PRO A 10 15.89 -28.43 5.25
C PRO A 10 17.00 -27.62 5.93
N VAL A 11 17.84 -26.89 5.18
CA VAL A 11 18.88 -26.02 5.75
C VAL A 11 18.33 -24.91 6.65
N PHE A 12 17.05 -24.56 6.49
CA PHE A 12 16.37 -23.54 7.28
C PHE A 12 15.35 -24.13 8.28
N ALA A 13 15.36 -25.45 8.51
CA ALA A 13 14.39 -26.10 9.39
C ALA A 13 14.38 -25.52 10.81
N ASP A 14 15.57 -25.24 11.36
CA ASP A 14 15.76 -24.72 12.73
C ASP A 14 16.00 -23.20 12.77
N VAL A 15 15.80 -22.50 11.65
CA VAL A 15 15.96 -21.04 11.57
C VAL A 15 14.60 -20.40 11.42
N ASP A 16 14.24 -19.56 12.39
CA ASP A 16 13.01 -18.75 12.35
C ASP A 16 12.90 -18.06 10.98
N PRO A 17 11.76 -18.18 10.25
CA PRO A 17 11.54 -17.50 8.98
C PRO A 17 11.89 -16.01 8.96
N ARG A 18 11.73 -15.32 10.10
CA ARG A 18 12.11 -13.91 10.29
C ARG A 18 13.62 -13.68 10.26
N GLU A 19 14.41 -14.70 10.57
CA GLU A 19 15.86 -14.62 10.73
C GLU A 19 16.66 -15.09 9.51
N ARG A 20 16.01 -15.82 8.60
CA ARG A 20 16.67 -16.52 7.47
C ARG A 20 17.46 -15.62 6.51
N VAL A 21 17.23 -14.30 6.51
CA VAL A 21 17.91 -13.37 5.61
C VAL A 21 19.16 -12.73 6.21
N HIS A 22 19.31 -12.69 7.55
CA HIS A 22 20.31 -11.85 8.22
C HIS A 22 21.75 -12.18 7.83
N GLY A 23 22.10 -13.47 7.70
CA GLY A 23 23.43 -13.89 7.27
C GLY A 23 23.79 -13.37 5.88
N TYR A 24 22.85 -13.45 4.93
CA TYR A 24 23.03 -12.95 3.57
C TYR A 24 23.07 -11.42 3.52
N LEU A 25 22.28 -10.75 4.35
CA LEU A 25 22.27 -9.29 4.46
C LEU A 25 23.64 -8.79 4.90
N ARG A 26 24.17 -9.32 6.01
CA ARG A 26 25.51 -8.95 6.50
C ARG A 26 26.61 -9.18 5.47
N ALA A 27 26.55 -10.30 4.74
CA ALA A 27 27.52 -10.59 3.68
C ALA A 27 27.40 -9.61 2.49
N ALA A 28 26.18 -9.24 2.11
CA ALA A 28 25.93 -8.27 1.05
C ALA A 28 26.45 -6.88 1.44
N GLU A 29 26.20 -6.44 2.68
CA GLU A 29 26.70 -5.16 3.21
C GLU A 29 28.23 -5.13 3.26
N ALA A 30 28.87 -6.19 3.77
CA ALA A 30 30.33 -6.29 3.81
C ALA A 30 30.98 -6.26 2.42
N SER A 31 30.26 -6.71 1.38
CA SER A 31 30.73 -6.74 0.00
C SER A 31 30.37 -5.47 -0.79
N LEU A 32 29.53 -4.60 -0.25
CA LEU A 32 28.99 -3.44 -0.96
C LEU A 32 30.02 -2.32 -1.02
N ASN A 33 30.50 -2.02 -2.22
CA ASN A 33 31.35 -0.85 -2.47
C ASN A 33 30.53 0.29 -3.10
N LEU A 34 30.12 1.26 -2.27
CA LEU A 34 29.34 2.42 -2.71
C LEU A 34 30.09 3.33 -3.72
N ARG A 35 31.42 3.23 -3.82
CA ARG A 35 32.19 3.97 -4.84
C ARG A 35 32.03 3.38 -6.24
N HIS A 36 31.60 2.12 -6.35
CA HIS A 36 31.37 1.47 -7.63
C HIS A 36 29.96 1.79 -8.13
N VAL A 37 29.81 2.91 -8.84
CA VAL A 37 28.53 3.34 -9.41
C VAL A 37 28.14 2.42 -10.59
N SER A 38 27.21 1.51 -10.35
CA SER A 38 26.76 0.53 -11.36
C SER A 38 25.29 0.14 -11.15
N LEU A 39 24.67 -0.42 -12.18
CA LEU A 39 23.33 -1.00 -12.08
C LEU A 39 23.24 -2.09 -10.99
N THR A 40 24.27 -2.93 -10.88
CA THR A 40 24.33 -3.98 -9.86
C THR A 40 24.35 -3.38 -8.47
N THR A 41 25.15 -2.33 -8.25
CA THR A 41 25.22 -1.63 -6.95
C THR A 41 23.88 -1.02 -6.57
N ILE A 42 23.16 -0.42 -7.54
CA ILE A 42 21.79 0.08 -7.36
C ILE A 42 20.86 -1.05 -6.91
N GLN A 43 20.86 -2.18 -7.63
CA GLN A 43 20.00 -3.32 -7.32
C GLN A 43 20.32 -3.91 -5.94
N VAL A 44 21.59 -3.99 -5.56
CA VAL A 44 22.01 -4.43 -4.22
C VAL A 44 21.52 -3.46 -3.15
N CYS A 45 21.67 -2.15 -3.34
CA CYS A 45 21.13 -1.15 -2.41
C CYS A 45 19.61 -1.29 -2.26
N VAL A 46 18.87 -1.50 -3.34
CA VAL A 46 17.41 -1.73 -3.28
C VAL A 46 17.08 -3.02 -2.49
N LEU A 47 17.84 -4.09 -2.68
CA LEU A 47 17.60 -5.34 -1.95
C LEU A 47 17.89 -5.18 -0.45
N ILE A 48 19.00 -4.53 -0.09
CA ILE A 48 19.37 -4.26 1.30
C ILE A 48 18.36 -3.32 1.96
N GLY A 49 17.94 -2.25 1.27
CA GLY A 49 16.90 -1.34 1.74
C GLY A 49 15.57 -2.06 2.00
N ALA A 50 15.15 -2.94 1.08
CA ALA A 50 13.93 -3.72 1.29
C ALA A 50 14.03 -4.70 2.47
N ALA A 51 15.21 -5.25 2.75
CA ALA A 51 15.43 -6.13 3.89
C ALA A 51 15.45 -5.37 5.22
N THR A 52 16.14 -4.23 5.28
CA THR A 52 16.19 -3.37 6.46
C THR A 52 14.80 -2.86 6.84
N THR A 53 13.99 -2.37 5.88
CA THR A 53 12.57 -2.05 6.13
C THR A 53 11.77 -3.25 6.64
N ALA A 54 12.02 -4.45 6.10
CA ALA A 54 11.34 -5.64 6.59
C ALA A 54 11.65 -5.97 8.06
N ASP A 55 12.83 -5.60 8.53
CA ASP A 55 13.27 -5.74 9.93
C ASP A 55 12.86 -4.52 10.80
N GLY A 56 12.21 -3.52 10.21
CA GLY A 56 11.79 -2.29 10.88
C GLY A 56 12.88 -1.21 10.92
N ASP A 57 13.97 -1.34 10.18
CA ASP A 57 14.97 -0.28 10.09
C ASP A 57 14.66 0.64 8.89
N GLY A 58 13.77 1.62 9.14
CA GLY A 58 13.36 2.59 8.13
C GLY A 58 14.44 3.65 7.82
N GLU A 59 15.34 3.91 8.77
CA GLU A 59 16.45 4.85 8.56
C GLU A 59 17.48 4.28 7.58
N SER A 60 17.94 3.05 7.83
CA SER A 60 18.87 2.36 6.91
C SER A 60 18.25 2.16 5.54
N GLU A 61 16.96 1.82 5.47
CA GLU A 61 16.26 1.73 4.19
C GLU A 61 16.35 3.03 3.39
N ASN A 62 16.03 4.17 4.00
CA ASN A 62 16.07 5.47 3.34
C ASN A 62 17.49 5.80 2.85
N ILE A 63 18.53 5.44 3.61
CA ILE A 63 19.92 5.61 3.20
C ILE A 63 20.21 4.80 1.93
N TYR A 64 19.92 3.49 1.93
CA TYR A 64 20.22 2.62 0.79
C TYR A 64 19.41 2.98 -0.46
N TYR A 65 18.12 3.28 -0.29
CA TYR A 65 17.28 3.77 -1.39
C TYR A 65 17.74 5.12 -1.90
N GLY A 66 18.19 6.01 -1.01
CA GLY A 66 18.76 7.29 -1.39
C GLY A 66 20.02 7.15 -2.24
N VAL A 67 20.94 6.27 -1.84
CA VAL A 67 22.12 5.95 -2.65
C VAL A 67 21.73 5.36 -4.01
N ALA A 68 20.78 4.43 -4.04
CA ALA A 68 20.29 3.82 -5.28
C ALA A 68 19.72 4.88 -6.24
N CYS A 69 18.89 5.80 -5.73
CA CYS A 69 18.32 6.91 -6.51
C CYS A 69 19.41 7.83 -7.07
N ARG A 70 20.42 8.20 -6.26
CA ARG A 70 21.52 9.05 -6.71
C ARG A 70 22.39 8.37 -7.76
N MET A 71 22.72 7.09 -7.58
CA MET A 71 23.44 6.33 -8.60
C MET A 71 22.65 6.21 -9.90
N ALA A 72 21.33 6.03 -9.83
CA ALA A 72 20.47 5.95 -11.01
C ALA A 72 20.48 7.26 -11.82
N GLN A 73 20.51 8.41 -11.14
CA GLN A 73 20.68 9.73 -11.75
C GLN A 73 22.06 9.91 -12.38
N LEU A 74 23.13 9.54 -11.67
CA LEU A 74 24.51 9.65 -12.16
C LEU A 74 24.75 8.82 -13.43
N LEU A 75 24.11 7.66 -13.54
CA LEU A 75 24.19 6.80 -14.72
C LEU A 75 23.26 7.23 -15.86
N ASP A 76 22.36 8.21 -15.63
CA ASP A 76 21.21 8.52 -16.47
C ASP A 76 20.55 7.23 -16.99
N LEU A 77 20.21 6.31 -16.06
CA LEU A 77 19.79 4.94 -16.37
C LEU A 77 18.84 4.83 -17.57
N PRO A 78 17.77 5.64 -17.69
CA PRO A 78 16.85 5.55 -18.82
C PRO A 78 17.49 5.75 -20.21
N ASN A 79 18.54 6.56 -20.29
CA ASN A 79 19.24 6.90 -21.53
C ASN A 79 20.59 6.20 -21.67
N ARG A 80 21.00 5.44 -20.65
CA ARG A 80 22.26 4.70 -20.66
C ARG A 80 22.33 3.80 -21.90
N PRO A 81 23.41 3.89 -22.71
CA PRO A 81 23.60 3.01 -23.85
C PRO A 81 23.48 1.54 -23.43
N ALA A 82 22.70 0.77 -24.19
CA ALA A 82 22.43 -0.63 -23.94
C ALA A 82 22.79 -1.46 -25.17
N THR A 83 23.37 -2.63 -24.93
CA THR A 83 23.81 -3.57 -25.97
C THR A 83 22.69 -4.48 -26.45
N SER A 84 21.57 -4.54 -25.72
CA SER A 84 20.41 -5.37 -26.05
C SER A 84 19.10 -4.72 -25.59
N LEU A 85 17.98 -5.17 -26.15
CA LEU A 85 16.65 -4.78 -25.70
C LEU A 85 16.44 -5.13 -24.22
N LEU A 86 16.91 -6.32 -23.79
CA LEU A 86 16.81 -6.76 -22.40
C LEU A 86 17.53 -5.79 -21.46
N GLU A 87 18.77 -5.40 -21.78
CA GLU A 87 19.52 -4.44 -20.96
C GLU A 87 18.82 -3.08 -20.89
N ARG A 88 18.32 -2.58 -22.02
CA ARG A 88 17.55 -1.32 -22.07
C ARG A 88 16.31 -1.39 -21.17
N GLU A 89 15.55 -2.46 -21.26
CA GLU A 89 14.35 -2.65 -20.45
C GLU A 89 14.67 -2.82 -18.97
N VAL A 90 15.76 -3.50 -18.61
CA VAL A 90 16.19 -3.58 -17.22
C VAL A 90 16.52 -2.18 -16.68
N ASN A 91 17.23 -1.34 -17.44
CA ASN A 91 17.52 0.04 -17.02
C ASN A 91 16.24 0.86 -16.78
N ILE A 92 15.29 0.81 -17.73
CA ILE A 92 14.00 1.51 -17.64
C ILE A 92 13.18 1.01 -16.44
N ARG A 93 13.11 -0.32 -16.25
CA ARG A 93 12.35 -0.95 -15.17
C ARG A 93 12.95 -0.65 -13.80
N VAL A 94 14.28 -0.61 -13.67
CA VAL A 94 14.95 -0.20 -12.43
C VAL A 94 14.69 1.28 -12.13
N TRP A 95 14.79 2.16 -13.13
CA TRP A 95 14.46 3.58 -12.96
C TRP A 95 13.03 3.77 -12.43
N TRP A 96 12.04 3.17 -13.08
CA TRP A 96 10.64 3.30 -12.65
C TRP A 96 10.35 2.64 -11.32
N SER A 97 11.04 1.54 -10.98
CA SER A 97 10.95 0.93 -9.66
C SER A 97 11.45 1.89 -8.58
N LEU A 98 12.58 2.56 -8.81
CA LEU A 98 13.09 3.58 -7.89
C LEU A 98 12.16 4.78 -7.79
N CYS A 99 11.58 5.26 -8.90
CA CYS A 99 10.59 6.34 -8.85
C CYS A 99 9.38 5.97 -7.98
N MET A 100 8.91 4.73 -8.03
CA MET A 100 7.84 4.28 -7.15
C MET A 100 8.32 4.19 -5.70
N ILE A 101 9.45 3.52 -5.45
CA ILE A 101 10.04 3.37 -4.11
C ILE A 101 10.23 4.73 -3.43
N ASP A 102 10.81 5.71 -4.12
CA ASP A 102 11.06 7.06 -3.60
C ASP A 102 9.76 7.80 -3.25
N VAL A 103 8.65 7.55 -3.95
CA VAL A 103 7.36 8.11 -3.54
C VAL A 103 6.91 7.53 -2.20
N TRP A 104 6.97 6.21 -2.02
CA TRP A 104 6.49 5.55 -0.82
C TRP A 104 7.41 5.79 0.38
N SER A 105 8.70 5.49 0.23
CA SER A 105 9.71 5.58 1.28
C SER A 105 9.85 7.02 1.79
N SER A 106 10.06 8.01 0.89
CA SER A 106 10.22 9.40 1.30
C SER A 106 8.94 9.97 1.94
N THR A 107 7.75 9.56 1.50
CA THR A 107 6.50 9.96 2.17
C THR A 107 6.39 9.35 3.57
N ALA A 108 6.81 8.09 3.73
CA ALA A 108 6.69 7.35 4.98
C ALA A 108 7.46 7.99 6.15
N VAL A 109 8.53 8.74 5.84
CA VAL A 109 9.41 9.43 6.81
C VAL A 109 9.44 10.96 6.63
N LYS A 110 8.53 11.54 5.85
CA LYS A 110 8.46 12.99 5.55
C LYS A 110 9.75 13.60 4.96
N LEU A 111 10.51 12.82 4.18
CA LEU A 111 11.67 13.33 3.47
C LEU A 111 11.30 13.84 2.07
N PRO A 112 12.06 14.80 1.52
CA PRO A 112 11.94 15.18 0.12
C PRO A 112 12.27 14.00 -0.81
N LYS A 113 11.48 13.86 -1.87
CA LYS A 113 11.73 12.87 -2.93
C LYS A 113 13.01 13.20 -3.66
N LEU A 114 13.77 12.18 -4.04
CA LEU A 114 15.08 12.30 -4.65
C LEU A 114 15.04 12.30 -6.17
N LEU A 115 14.07 11.60 -6.76
CA LEU A 115 13.95 11.44 -8.21
C LEU A 115 12.99 12.49 -8.80
N PRO A 116 13.39 13.15 -9.90
CA PRO A 116 12.56 14.16 -10.54
C PRO A 116 11.35 13.53 -11.24
N ALA A 117 10.25 14.27 -11.30
CA ALA A 117 9.10 13.94 -12.13
C ALA A 117 9.45 14.15 -13.61
N ARG A 118 9.92 13.09 -14.27
CA ARG A 118 10.23 13.08 -15.71
C ARG A 118 9.07 12.50 -16.53
N SER A 119 8.70 13.21 -17.59
CA SER A 119 7.69 12.78 -18.58
C SER A 119 8.30 12.28 -19.89
N ASP A 120 9.59 12.55 -20.11
CA ASP A 120 10.35 12.18 -21.31
C ASP A 120 10.80 10.71 -21.30
N ILE A 121 10.77 10.06 -20.13
CA ILE A 121 11.17 8.66 -20.01
C ILE A 121 10.05 7.72 -20.51
N PRO A 122 10.35 6.78 -21.43
CA PRO A 122 9.37 5.82 -21.91
C PRO A 122 8.88 4.92 -20.77
N LEU A 123 7.61 4.52 -20.83
CA LEU A 123 7.08 3.49 -19.95
C LEU A 123 7.71 2.13 -20.28
N PRO A 124 7.83 1.21 -19.31
CA PRO A 124 8.30 -0.15 -19.57
C PRO A 124 7.45 -0.86 -20.62
N MET A 125 8.08 -1.78 -21.36
CA MET A 125 7.32 -2.69 -22.23
C MET A 125 6.43 -3.63 -21.40
N ASP A 126 5.50 -4.30 -22.07
CA ASP A 126 4.64 -5.34 -21.50
C ASP A 126 5.40 -6.43 -20.72
N ASP A 127 4.84 -6.89 -19.60
CA ASP A 127 5.50 -7.81 -18.67
C ASP A 127 5.69 -9.22 -19.25
N LEU A 128 4.70 -9.76 -19.98
CA LEU A 128 4.83 -11.11 -20.56
C LEU A 128 5.92 -11.17 -21.66
N PRO A 129 5.96 -10.24 -22.64
CA PRO A 129 7.06 -10.14 -23.58
C PRO A 129 8.42 -9.95 -22.90
N PHE A 130 8.51 -9.09 -21.87
CA PHE A 130 9.75 -8.89 -21.12
C PHE A 130 10.25 -10.20 -20.48
N LEU A 131 9.36 -10.98 -19.85
CA LEU A 131 9.70 -12.26 -19.22
C LEU A 131 10.21 -13.31 -20.22
N SER A 132 9.87 -13.18 -21.50
CA SER A 132 10.36 -14.06 -22.58
C SER A 132 11.72 -13.64 -23.17
N LEU A 133 12.26 -12.48 -22.81
CA LEU A 133 13.55 -12.03 -23.33
C LEU A 133 14.69 -12.89 -22.79
N SER A 134 15.59 -13.33 -23.68
CA SER A 134 16.80 -14.06 -23.34
C SER A 134 18.05 -13.21 -23.57
N ARG A 135 19.09 -13.44 -22.76
CA ARG A 135 20.42 -12.80 -22.89
C ARG A 135 21.12 -13.18 -24.21
N ALA A 136 20.80 -14.34 -24.78
CA ALA A 136 21.44 -14.85 -26.01
C ALA A 136 20.87 -14.25 -27.32
N GLY A 137 19.81 -13.44 -27.24
CA GLY A 137 19.15 -12.88 -28.42
C GLY A 137 18.28 -13.90 -29.16
N SER A 138 17.05 -13.49 -29.49
CA SER A 138 16.04 -14.19 -30.30
C SER A 138 15.44 -15.48 -29.70
N HIS A 139 14.24 -15.37 -29.14
CA HIS A 139 13.00 -15.50 -29.92
C HIS A 139 11.95 -14.64 -29.23
N ALA A 140 11.45 -13.60 -29.89
CA ALA A 140 10.23 -12.95 -29.44
C ALA A 140 9.14 -14.02 -29.51
N ALA A 141 8.67 -14.51 -28.37
CA ALA A 141 7.41 -15.23 -28.32
C ALA A 141 6.36 -14.34 -29.02
N PRO A 142 5.39 -14.90 -29.77
CA PRO A 142 4.39 -14.10 -30.44
C PRO A 142 3.80 -13.12 -29.42
N LEU A 143 3.87 -11.83 -29.74
CA LEU A 143 3.34 -10.77 -28.90
C LEU A 143 1.91 -11.17 -28.54
N SER A 144 1.66 -11.38 -27.25
CA SER A 144 0.32 -11.63 -26.75
C SER A 144 -0.57 -10.49 -27.25
N ALA A 145 -1.66 -10.82 -27.96
CA ALA A 145 -2.67 -9.82 -28.31
C ALA A 145 -3.29 -9.16 -27.06
N GLN A 146 -3.14 -9.80 -25.89
CA GLN A 146 -3.55 -9.27 -24.60
C GLN A 146 -2.44 -8.44 -23.96
N SER A 147 -2.77 -7.20 -23.59
CA SER A 147 -1.89 -6.27 -22.88
C SER A 147 -1.49 -6.84 -21.51
N SER A 148 -0.22 -6.70 -21.13
CA SER A 148 0.31 -7.11 -19.83
C SER A 148 1.15 -6.00 -19.17
N GLN A 149 0.71 -4.76 -19.31
CA GLN A 149 1.44 -3.54 -18.91
C GLN A 149 1.37 -3.21 -17.40
N HIS A 150 1.43 -4.19 -16.50
CA HIS A 150 1.15 -3.92 -15.08
C HIS A 150 2.15 -2.94 -14.47
N LEU A 151 3.45 -3.09 -14.76
CA LEU A 151 4.45 -2.16 -14.26
C LEU A 151 4.19 -0.72 -14.76
N SER A 152 3.85 -0.56 -16.03
CA SER A 152 3.49 0.73 -16.62
C SER A 152 2.23 1.31 -15.99
N GLN A 153 1.25 0.48 -15.64
CA GLN A 153 0.08 0.92 -14.89
C GLN A 153 0.41 1.31 -13.44
N MET A 154 1.31 0.60 -12.75
CA MET A 154 1.79 0.99 -11.42
C MET A 154 2.48 2.36 -11.46
N VAL A 155 3.29 2.65 -12.49
CA VAL A 155 3.91 3.97 -12.68
C VAL A 155 2.86 5.08 -12.81
N ARG A 156 1.80 4.84 -13.59
CA ARG A 156 0.70 5.81 -13.77
C ARG A 156 -0.06 6.02 -12.46
N LEU A 157 -0.38 4.94 -11.76
CA LEU A 157 -1.04 4.97 -10.46
C LEU A 157 -0.19 5.72 -9.42
N ASN A 158 1.12 5.51 -9.40
CA ASN A 158 2.03 6.19 -8.47
C ASN A 158 2.01 7.72 -8.62
N ARG A 159 1.75 8.23 -9.83
CA ARG A 159 1.53 9.68 -10.05
C ARG A 159 0.22 10.15 -9.40
N ILE A 160 -0.85 9.35 -9.48
CA ILE A 160 -2.11 9.67 -8.79
C ILE A 160 -1.90 9.67 -7.27
N LEU A 161 -1.13 8.72 -6.72
CA LEU A 161 -0.78 8.70 -5.30
C LEU A 161 -0.08 9.99 -4.85
N LEU A 162 0.88 10.48 -5.64
CA LEU A 162 1.54 11.75 -5.35
C LEU A 162 0.53 12.87 -5.18
N ASP A 163 -0.38 13.03 -6.14
CA ASP A 163 -1.36 14.10 -6.09
C ASP A 163 -2.38 13.94 -4.95
N VAL A 164 -2.72 12.70 -4.59
CA VAL A 164 -3.58 12.40 -3.42
C VAL A 164 -2.85 12.76 -2.12
N ASN A 165 -1.57 12.40 -1.98
CA ASN A 165 -0.78 12.74 -0.80
C ASN A 165 -0.61 14.26 -0.65
N ASP A 166 -0.26 14.95 -1.73
CA ASP A 166 -0.11 16.41 -1.75
C ASP A 166 -1.44 17.13 -1.48
N PHE A 167 -2.56 16.57 -1.95
CA PHE A 167 -3.88 17.08 -1.64
C PHE A 167 -4.24 16.91 -0.16
N ASN A 168 -4.03 15.72 0.41
CA ASN A 168 -4.31 15.45 1.82
C ASN A 168 -3.44 16.32 2.75
N GLN A 169 -2.17 16.50 2.42
CA GLN A 169 -1.26 17.40 3.16
C GLN A 169 -1.78 18.84 3.14
N ARG A 170 -2.20 19.36 1.99
CA ARG A 170 -2.80 20.70 1.88
C ARG A 170 -4.12 20.81 2.63
N CYS A 171 -4.97 19.78 2.60
CA CYS A 171 -6.22 19.80 3.37
C CYS A 171 -5.96 19.98 4.88
N VAL A 172 -4.94 19.31 5.41
CA VAL A 172 -4.56 19.43 6.83
C VAL A 172 -3.83 20.74 7.14
N ALA A 173 -3.04 21.26 6.20
CA ALA A 173 -2.29 22.51 6.39
C ALA A 173 -3.20 23.75 6.31
N ASP A 174 -4.08 23.78 5.31
CA ASP A 174 -4.82 24.98 4.92
C ASP A 174 -6.29 24.96 5.40
N ASN A 175 -6.81 23.80 5.81
CA ASN A 175 -8.21 23.59 6.21
C ASN A 175 -9.22 24.24 5.23
N PRO A 176 -9.30 23.73 3.99
CA PRO A 176 -10.05 24.38 2.92
C PRO A 176 -11.56 24.41 3.19
N ASP A 177 -12.24 25.39 2.57
CA ASP A 177 -13.70 25.40 2.50
C ASP A 177 -14.27 24.23 1.70
N TRP A 178 -15.58 24.01 1.81
CA TRP A 178 -16.25 22.89 1.13
C TRP A 178 -16.04 22.91 -0.38
N ASP A 179 -16.16 24.07 -1.03
CA ASP A 179 -16.09 24.16 -2.48
C ASP A 179 -14.68 23.81 -3.00
N SER A 180 -13.63 24.22 -2.28
CA SER A 180 -12.25 23.88 -2.62
C SER A 180 -11.93 22.42 -2.36
N LEU A 181 -12.43 21.87 -1.24
CA LEU A 181 -12.32 20.46 -0.90
C LEU A 181 -13.01 19.58 -1.96
N GLU A 182 -14.26 19.90 -2.29
CA GLU A 182 -15.08 19.17 -3.25
C GLU A 182 -14.43 19.17 -4.64
N ARG A 183 -14.00 20.33 -5.15
CA ARG A 183 -13.29 20.41 -6.44
C ARG A 183 -12.04 19.55 -6.48
N GLY A 184 -11.24 19.56 -5.41
CA GLY A 184 -10.02 18.75 -5.33
C GLY A 184 -10.31 17.25 -5.35
N VAL A 185 -11.31 16.82 -4.58
CA VAL A 185 -11.75 15.43 -4.54
C VAL A 185 -12.34 14.97 -5.87
N GLU A 186 -13.16 15.79 -6.52
CA GLU A 186 -13.73 15.48 -7.84
C GLU A 186 -12.66 15.35 -8.91
N ALA A 187 -11.68 16.27 -8.93
CA ALA A 187 -10.58 16.21 -9.88
C ALA A 187 -9.76 14.92 -9.72
N LEU A 188 -9.44 14.53 -8.49
CA LEU A 188 -8.69 13.29 -8.21
C LEU A 188 -9.53 12.04 -8.46
N SER A 189 -10.82 12.07 -8.11
CA SER A 189 -11.80 11.03 -8.42
C SER A 189 -11.86 10.77 -9.92
N ALA A 190 -12.04 11.82 -10.72
CA ALA A 190 -12.12 11.72 -12.18
C ALA A 190 -10.84 11.16 -12.78
N ARG A 191 -9.68 11.47 -12.21
CA ARG A 191 -8.40 10.90 -12.64
C ARG A 191 -8.28 9.40 -12.32
N MET A 192 -8.72 8.98 -11.14
CA MET A 192 -8.75 7.56 -10.77
C MET A 192 -9.70 6.77 -11.69
N GLU A 193 -10.91 7.28 -11.91
CA GLU A 193 -11.90 6.67 -12.80
C GLU A 193 -11.43 6.66 -14.26
N GLY A 194 -10.80 7.75 -14.72
CA GLY A 194 -10.21 7.84 -16.05
C GLY A 194 -9.09 6.82 -16.25
N TRP A 195 -8.25 6.58 -15.24
CA TRP A 195 -7.26 5.51 -15.28
C TRP A 195 -7.93 4.13 -15.43
N LEU A 196 -8.96 3.84 -14.61
CA LEU A 196 -9.66 2.56 -14.65
C LEU A 196 -10.37 2.33 -15.99
N ALA A 197 -11.01 3.37 -16.53
CA ALA A 197 -11.71 3.33 -17.82
C ALA A 197 -10.76 3.08 -19.00
N ALA A 198 -9.55 3.64 -18.94
CA ALA A 198 -8.52 3.49 -19.95
C ALA A 198 -7.80 2.13 -19.93
N LEU A 199 -8.03 1.29 -18.90
CA LEU A 199 -7.42 -0.04 -18.86
C LEU A 199 -7.99 -0.95 -19.95
N PRO A 200 -7.12 -1.74 -20.63
CA PRO A 200 -7.55 -2.83 -21.48
C PRO A 200 -8.49 -3.79 -20.72
N GLN A 201 -9.51 -4.31 -21.41
CA GLN A 201 -10.54 -5.16 -20.80
C GLN A 201 -9.95 -6.37 -20.08
N ASN A 202 -8.87 -6.95 -20.61
CA ASN A 202 -8.19 -8.11 -20.04
C ASN A 202 -7.38 -7.77 -18.76
N MET A 203 -7.14 -6.49 -18.45
CA MET A 203 -6.41 -6.04 -17.26
C MET A 203 -7.34 -5.57 -16.13
N ARG A 204 -8.66 -5.55 -16.35
CA ARG A 204 -9.65 -5.14 -15.35
C ARG A 204 -9.73 -6.14 -14.19
N ASP A 205 -10.02 -5.67 -12.98
CA ASP A 205 -10.19 -6.53 -11.80
C ASP A 205 -11.45 -7.39 -11.93
N THR A 206 -11.29 -8.57 -12.53
CA THR A 206 -12.27 -9.64 -12.54
C THR A 206 -11.60 -10.94 -12.08
N PRO A 207 -12.35 -11.90 -11.51
CA PRO A 207 -11.79 -13.20 -11.14
C PRO A 207 -11.09 -13.91 -12.31
N GLU A 208 -11.64 -13.82 -13.51
CA GLU A 208 -11.14 -14.48 -14.72
C GLU A 208 -9.81 -13.87 -15.18
N ASN A 209 -9.74 -12.54 -15.26
CA ASN A 209 -8.51 -11.82 -15.61
C ASN A 209 -7.41 -12.08 -14.58
N PHE A 210 -7.76 -12.04 -13.29
CA PHE A 210 -6.82 -12.31 -12.21
C PHE A 210 -6.24 -13.73 -12.31
N ALA A 211 -7.09 -14.74 -12.47
CA ALA A 211 -6.67 -16.13 -12.62
C ALA A 211 -5.78 -16.32 -13.88
N TRP A 212 -6.11 -15.65 -14.98
CA TRP A 212 -5.33 -15.73 -16.22
C TRP A 212 -3.90 -15.22 -16.05
N PHE A 213 -3.71 -14.09 -15.36
CA PHE A 213 -2.38 -13.54 -15.07
C PHE A 213 -1.66 -14.34 -13.98
N ALA A 214 -2.37 -14.82 -12.96
CA ALA A 214 -1.80 -15.67 -11.92
C ALA A 214 -1.18 -16.96 -12.49
N ALA A 215 -1.89 -17.61 -13.42
CA ALA A 215 -1.40 -18.79 -14.14
C ALA A 215 -0.12 -18.54 -14.96
N ARG A 216 0.21 -17.26 -15.24
CA ARG A 216 1.39 -16.83 -15.99
C ARG A 216 2.45 -16.15 -15.13
N GLY A 217 2.36 -16.29 -13.80
CA GLY A 217 3.32 -15.74 -12.86
C GLY A 217 3.19 -14.24 -12.62
N LEU A 218 2.13 -13.59 -13.12
CA LEU A 218 1.86 -12.16 -12.94
C LEU A 218 0.79 -11.86 -11.87
N GLY A 219 0.31 -12.88 -11.16
CA GLY A 219 -0.76 -12.73 -10.16
C GLY A 219 -0.42 -11.72 -9.05
N ARG A 220 0.81 -11.79 -8.52
CA ARG A 220 1.28 -10.84 -7.49
C ARG A 220 1.34 -9.40 -8.00
N THR A 221 1.81 -9.19 -9.23
CA THR A 221 1.90 -7.87 -9.86
C THR A 221 0.51 -7.32 -10.16
N PHE A 222 -0.41 -8.16 -10.65
CA PHE A 222 -1.81 -7.80 -10.84
C PHE A 222 -2.46 -7.36 -9.53
N ALA A 223 -2.29 -8.14 -8.46
CA ALA A 223 -2.79 -7.78 -7.15
C ALA A 223 -2.21 -6.44 -6.67
N ALA A 224 -0.89 -6.22 -6.81
CA ALA A 224 -0.24 -4.98 -6.41
C ALA A 224 -0.81 -3.73 -7.10
N VAL A 225 -1.12 -3.80 -8.41
CA VAL A 225 -1.78 -2.71 -9.15
C VAL A 225 -3.08 -2.29 -8.46
N TYR A 226 -3.94 -3.27 -8.17
CA TYR A 226 -5.26 -2.98 -7.60
C TYR A 226 -5.23 -2.67 -6.10
N LEU A 227 -4.32 -3.27 -5.34
CA LEU A 227 -4.08 -2.88 -3.95
C LEU A 227 -3.66 -1.40 -3.87
N GLY A 228 -2.81 -0.94 -4.80
CA GLY A 228 -2.50 0.48 -4.96
C GLY A 228 -3.75 1.31 -5.27
N TYR A 229 -4.49 0.97 -6.33
CA TYR A 229 -5.71 1.69 -6.71
C TYR A 229 -6.74 1.81 -5.57
N TYR A 230 -7.03 0.71 -4.89
CA TYR A 230 -7.98 0.69 -3.77
C TYR A 230 -7.44 1.42 -2.53
N HIS A 231 -6.14 1.35 -2.26
CA HIS A 231 -5.53 2.13 -1.18
C HIS A 231 -5.62 3.63 -1.44
N PHE A 232 -5.36 4.09 -2.67
CA PHE A 232 -5.37 5.53 -2.99
C PHE A 232 -6.78 6.11 -2.89
N GLY A 233 -7.80 5.31 -3.26
CA GLY A 233 -9.19 5.67 -3.05
C GLY A 233 -9.53 5.81 -1.57
N GLN A 234 -9.04 4.91 -0.72
CA GLN A 234 -9.20 5.06 0.73
C GLN A 234 -8.57 6.37 1.21
N LEU A 235 -7.33 6.67 0.82
CA LEU A 235 -6.63 7.90 1.21
C LEU A 235 -7.38 9.16 0.77
N LEU A 236 -7.93 9.18 -0.44
CA LEU A 236 -8.65 10.33 -0.98
C LEU A 236 -9.97 10.59 -0.23
N TYR A 237 -10.70 9.52 0.09
CA TYR A 237 -12.04 9.63 0.66
C TYR A 237 -12.10 9.49 2.19
N TYR A 238 -10.97 9.19 2.84
CA TYR A 238 -10.93 8.85 4.27
C TYR A 238 -11.58 9.92 5.16
N GLN A 239 -11.30 11.19 4.89
CA GLN A 239 -11.80 12.33 5.67
C GLN A 239 -13.34 12.41 5.73
N PHE A 240 -14.04 11.81 4.78
CA PHE A 240 -15.51 11.83 4.74
C PHE A 240 -16.15 10.78 5.66
N LEU A 241 -15.38 9.84 6.19
CA LEU A 241 -15.86 8.90 7.22
C LEU A 241 -16.29 9.65 8.48
N TYR A 242 -15.61 10.74 8.82
CA TYR A 242 -16.00 11.59 9.95
C TYR A 242 -17.39 12.23 9.75
N GLY A 243 -17.62 12.86 8.61
CA GLY A 243 -18.87 13.55 8.30
C GLY A 243 -20.09 12.62 8.29
N ALA A 244 -19.93 11.41 7.74
CA ALA A 244 -21.01 10.42 7.68
C ALA A 244 -21.49 9.94 9.06
N ALA A 245 -20.62 9.99 10.09
CA ALA A 245 -20.99 9.61 11.45
C ALA A 245 -21.84 10.69 12.16
N ALA A 246 -21.68 11.97 11.80
CA ALA A 246 -22.42 13.08 12.39
C ALA A 246 -23.80 13.32 11.72
N THR A 247 -23.93 13.00 10.43
CA THR A 247 -25.16 13.20 9.66
C THR A 247 -26.32 12.31 10.13
N THR A 248 -26.02 11.14 10.70
CA THR A 248 -27.05 10.19 11.17
C THR A 248 -27.89 10.71 12.34
N ALA A 249 -27.50 11.82 12.98
CA ALA A 249 -28.15 12.32 14.20
C ALA A 249 -29.11 13.51 14.00
N ILE A 250 -29.05 14.29 12.90
CA ILE A 250 -29.82 15.56 12.82
C ILE A 250 -30.37 15.82 11.40
N ASN A 251 -31.69 15.60 11.26
CA ASN A 251 -32.62 16.06 10.20
C ASN A 251 -32.38 15.62 8.73
N PRO A 252 -33.35 14.95 8.07
CA PRO A 252 -33.25 14.44 6.70
C PRO A 252 -33.42 15.49 5.58
N THR A 253 -33.54 16.78 5.90
CA THR A 253 -33.48 17.85 4.89
C THR A 253 -32.02 18.16 4.57
N ALA A 254 -31.33 17.18 3.98
CA ALA A 254 -29.92 17.23 3.66
C ALA A 254 -29.64 18.27 2.57
N SER A 255 -28.77 19.24 2.86
CA SER A 255 -28.17 20.08 1.80
C SER A 255 -27.43 19.18 0.80
N ALA A 256 -27.31 19.61 -0.47
CA ALA A 256 -26.55 18.88 -1.50
C ALA A 256 -25.10 18.51 -1.05
N SER A 257 -24.49 19.32 -0.18
CA SER A 257 -23.16 19.07 0.37
C SER A 257 -23.11 17.84 1.31
N VAL A 258 -24.20 17.57 2.04
CA VAL A 258 -24.30 16.41 2.95
C VAL A 258 -24.39 15.12 2.13
N ALA A 259 -25.27 15.09 1.13
CA ALA A 259 -25.42 13.94 0.25
C ALA A 259 -24.11 13.59 -0.50
N ARG A 260 -23.32 14.60 -0.92
CA ARG A 260 -22.00 14.35 -1.52
C ARG A 260 -20.98 13.79 -0.53
N ARG A 261 -20.93 14.30 0.72
CA ARG A 261 -20.06 13.74 1.77
C ARG A 261 -20.37 12.27 2.03
N ASP A 262 -21.65 11.91 2.12
CA ASP A 262 -22.09 10.53 2.33
C ASP A 262 -21.70 9.63 1.15
N SER A 263 -21.81 10.14 -0.08
CA SER A 263 -21.34 9.44 -1.29
C SER A 263 -19.83 9.16 -1.23
N TYR A 264 -19.01 10.14 -0.84
CA TYR A 264 -17.57 9.92 -0.68
C TYR A 264 -17.23 8.93 0.44
N ALA A 265 -17.92 8.99 1.57
CA ALA A 265 -17.75 8.02 2.64
C ALA A 265 -18.07 6.58 2.17
N LYS A 266 -19.16 6.42 1.40
CA LYS A 266 -19.52 5.13 0.79
C LYS A 266 -18.42 4.64 -0.16
N ARG A 267 -17.83 5.52 -0.96
CA ARG A 267 -16.70 5.17 -1.84
C ARG A 267 -15.47 4.75 -1.05
N CYS A 268 -15.14 5.42 0.06
CA CYS A 268 -14.06 4.98 0.96
C CYS A 268 -14.27 3.53 1.43
N LYS A 269 -15.49 3.22 1.89
CA LYS A 269 -15.89 1.87 2.31
C LYS A 269 -15.82 0.86 1.17
N GLU A 270 -16.24 1.21 -0.04
CA GLU A 270 -16.13 0.34 -1.21
C GLU A 270 -14.68 0.04 -1.58
N HIS A 271 -13.81 1.06 -1.58
CA HIS A 271 -12.37 0.85 -1.83
C HIS A 271 -11.74 -0.06 -0.76
N ALA A 272 -12.05 0.14 0.52
CA ALA A 272 -11.57 -0.73 1.61
C ALA A 272 -12.07 -2.19 1.44
N ALA A 273 -13.35 -2.35 1.11
CA ALA A 273 -13.97 -3.64 0.83
C ALA A 273 -13.27 -4.39 -0.30
N ARG A 274 -13.06 -3.72 -1.44
CA ARG A 274 -12.39 -4.27 -2.61
C ARG A 274 -10.91 -4.60 -2.35
N LEU A 275 -10.24 -3.79 -1.53
CA LEU A 275 -8.87 -4.10 -1.08
C LEU A 275 -8.83 -5.42 -0.32
N CYS A 276 -9.73 -5.60 0.65
CA CYS A 276 -9.84 -6.84 1.42
C CYS A 276 -10.10 -8.04 0.49
N ASP A 277 -11.10 -7.92 -0.40
CA ASP A 277 -11.48 -9.00 -1.32
C ASP A 277 -10.32 -9.38 -2.26
N MET A 278 -9.51 -8.41 -2.72
CA MET A 278 -8.30 -8.67 -3.52
C MET A 278 -7.25 -9.47 -2.73
N VAL A 279 -6.95 -9.05 -1.48
CA VAL A 279 -6.00 -9.75 -0.59
C VAL A 279 -6.43 -11.20 -0.39
N TYR A 280 -7.71 -11.41 -0.10
CA TYR A 280 -8.29 -12.73 0.14
C TYR A 280 -8.22 -13.64 -1.08
N ARG A 281 -8.62 -13.12 -2.24
CA ARG A 281 -8.56 -13.86 -3.51
C ARG A 281 -7.13 -14.20 -3.88
N ALA A 282 -6.19 -13.30 -3.63
CA ALA A 282 -4.77 -13.52 -3.89
C ALA A 282 -4.16 -14.63 -3.04
N GLN A 283 -4.61 -14.79 -1.80
CA GLN A 283 -4.14 -15.87 -0.92
C GLN A 283 -4.62 -17.25 -1.36
N THR A 284 -5.83 -17.34 -1.88
CA THR A 284 -6.40 -18.61 -2.35
C THR A 284 -6.03 -18.94 -3.79
N THR A 285 -5.28 -18.08 -4.47
CA THR A 285 -4.87 -18.27 -5.87
C THR A 285 -3.38 -18.57 -5.94
N ALA A 286 -3.03 -19.70 -6.56
CA ALA A 286 -1.63 -20.10 -6.73
C ALA A 286 -0.82 -19.02 -7.46
N ASN A 287 0.42 -18.79 -7.01
CA ASN A 287 1.35 -17.80 -7.56
C ASN A 287 0.87 -16.33 -7.50
N ALA A 288 -0.12 -16.01 -6.66
CA ALA A 288 -0.64 -14.66 -6.50
C ALA A 288 -0.53 -14.10 -5.08
N ASP A 289 0.03 -14.86 -4.15
CA ASP A 289 0.13 -14.54 -2.73
C ASP A 289 0.81 -13.19 -2.46
N VAL A 290 0.07 -12.29 -1.81
CA VAL A 290 0.50 -10.93 -1.45
C VAL A 290 1.21 -10.99 -0.10
N ARG A 291 2.45 -11.49 -0.11
CA ARG A 291 3.27 -11.67 1.11
C ARG A 291 4.38 -10.64 1.26
N TYR A 292 4.17 -9.40 0.85
CA TYR A 292 5.17 -8.32 0.99
C TYR A 292 4.76 -7.34 2.09
N THR A 293 5.73 -6.64 2.70
CA THR A 293 5.54 -5.79 3.89
C THR A 293 4.47 -4.72 3.70
N MET A 294 4.43 -4.07 2.55
CA MET A 294 3.41 -3.04 2.23
C MET A 294 1.97 -3.55 2.28
N ALA A 295 1.75 -4.86 2.10
CA ALA A 295 0.42 -5.44 2.22
C ALA A 295 -0.15 -5.27 3.64
N ALA A 296 0.71 -5.33 4.67
CA ALA A 296 0.29 -5.13 6.05
C ALA A 296 -0.20 -3.69 6.28
N HIS A 297 0.55 -2.69 5.78
CA HIS A 297 0.16 -1.28 5.93
C HIS A 297 -1.21 -0.99 5.29
N VAL A 298 -1.38 -1.32 4.01
CA VAL A 298 -2.64 -1.02 3.32
C VAL A 298 -3.82 -1.78 3.90
N LEU A 299 -3.58 -2.97 4.47
CA LEU A 299 -4.61 -3.76 5.16
C LEU A 299 -4.98 -3.16 6.52
N VAL A 300 -4.02 -2.61 7.26
CA VAL A 300 -4.30 -1.84 8.50
C VAL A 300 -5.21 -0.66 8.20
N ILE A 301 -4.96 0.10 7.14
CA ILE A 301 -5.84 1.21 6.74
C ILE A 301 -7.24 0.69 6.41
N ALA A 302 -7.37 -0.38 5.63
CA ALA A 302 -8.66 -0.98 5.33
C ALA A 302 -9.41 -1.49 6.57
N SER A 303 -8.68 -2.04 7.55
CA SER A 303 -9.22 -2.44 8.86
C SER A 303 -9.80 -1.25 9.64
N THR A 304 -9.17 -0.07 9.60
CA THR A 304 -9.75 1.12 10.24
C THR A 304 -11.09 1.55 9.62
N VAL A 305 -11.28 1.35 8.31
CA VAL A 305 -12.55 1.59 7.63
C VAL A 305 -13.61 0.54 8.01
N GLN A 306 -13.20 -0.71 8.26
CA GLN A 306 -14.11 -1.72 8.81
C GLN A 306 -14.51 -1.37 10.25
N ILE A 307 -13.56 -0.90 11.08
CA ILE A 307 -13.84 -0.40 12.43
C ILE A 307 -14.85 0.76 12.38
N HIS A 308 -14.70 1.71 11.45
CA HIS A 308 -15.71 2.76 11.23
C HIS A 308 -17.10 2.17 10.99
N THR A 309 -17.19 1.17 10.12
CA THR A 309 -18.47 0.54 9.77
C THR A 309 -19.08 -0.19 10.97
N LEU A 310 -18.27 -0.86 11.79
CA LEU A 310 -18.72 -1.48 13.05
C LEU A 310 -19.26 -0.47 14.06
N LEU A 311 -18.62 0.69 14.18
CA LEU A 311 -18.97 1.71 15.17
C LEU A 311 -20.21 2.53 14.77
N PHE A 312 -20.38 2.79 13.48
CA PHE A 312 -21.33 3.81 13.01
C PHE A 312 -22.41 3.31 12.06
N SER A 313 -22.31 2.08 11.53
CA SER A 313 -23.41 1.55 10.71
C SER A 313 -24.65 1.30 11.56
N GLY A 314 -25.83 1.59 10.99
CA GLY A 314 -27.13 1.19 11.54
C GLY A 314 -27.67 -0.10 10.93
N ASP A 315 -26.97 -0.70 9.96
CA ASP A 315 -27.36 -1.93 9.28
C ASP A 315 -26.56 -3.13 9.82
N GLU A 316 -27.26 -4.11 10.39
CA GLU A 316 -26.69 -5.32 10.97
C GLU A 316 -25.95 -6.18 9.93
N ALA A 317 -26.37 -6.15 8.67
CA ALA A 317 -25.69 -6.87 7.59
C ALA A 317 -24.31 -6.25 7.31
N ASP A 318 -24.24 -4.92 7.30
CA ASP A 318 -22.99 -4.17 7.16
C ASP A 318 -22.06 -4.41 8.35
N ILE A 319 -22.58 -4.40 9.57
CA ILE A 319 -21.82 -4.71 10.80
C ILE A 319 -21.25 -6.12 10.74
N SER A 320 -22.08 -7.12 10.42
CA SER A 320 -21.67 -8.52 10.30
C SER A 320 -20.62 -8.75 9.21
N LEU A 321 -20.73 -8.04 8.08
CA LEU A 321 -19.73 -8.11 7.02
C LEU A 321 -18.41 -7.43 7.43
N ALA A 322 -18.48 -6.26 8.06
CA ALA A 322 -17.30 -5.55 8.56
C ALA A 322 -16.55 -6.38 9.60
N ARG A 323 -17.26 -7.05 10.52
CA ARG A 323 -16.67 -7.97 11.51
C ARG A 323 -15.87 -9.09 10.85
N ARG A 324 -16.49 -9.82 9.91
CA ARG A 324 -15.83 -10.92 9.18
C ARG A 324 -14.60 -10.44 8.39
N ARG A 325 -14.68 -9.25 7.80
CA ARG A 325 -13.52 -8.66 7.11
C ARG A 325 -12.41 -8.31 8.09
N LEU A 326 -12.74 -7.79 9.27
CA LEU A 326 -11.73 -7.43 10.26
C LEU A 326 -11.03 -8.66 10.83
N GLU A 327 -11.78 -9.72 11.15
CA GLU A 327 -11.24 -11.03 11.54
C GLU A 327 -10.28 -11.58 10.49
N ARG A 328 -10.73 -11.63 9.23
CA ARG A 328 -9.91 -12.15 8.14
C ARG A 328 -8.69 -11.27 7.88
N ASN A 329 -8.82 -9.93 7.95
CA ASN A 329 -7.66 -9.04 7.87
C ASN A 329 -6.63 -9.35 8.95
N PHE A 330 -7.09 -9.60 10.19
CA PHE A 330 -6.22 -9.90 11.31
C PHE A 330 -5.48 -11.23 11.12
N GLU A 331 -6.16 -12.27 10.65
CA GLU A 331 -5.52 -13.53 10.27
C GLU A 331 -4.39 -13.32 9.26
N GLN A 332 -4.58 -12.42 8.29
CA GLN A 332 -3.56 -12.13 7.29
C GLN A 332 -2.38 -11.35 7.87
N LEU A 333 -2.63 -10.38 8.75
CA LEU A 333 -1.56 -9.69 9.48
C LEU A 333 -0.74 -10.69 10.30
N LEU A 334 -1.37 -11.61 11.02
CA LEU A 334 -0.67 -12.65 11.78
C LEU A 334 0.14 -13.60 10.87
N GLN A 335 -0.38 -13.96 9.69
CA GLN A 335 0.39 -14.74 8.72
C GLN A 335 1.62 -13.99 8.20
N LEU A 336 1.50 -12.69 7.93
CA LEU A 336 2.63 -11.86 7.51
C LEU A 336 3.66 -11.68 8.63
N ARG A 337 3.20 -11.57 9.89
CA ARG A 337 4.02 -11.46 11.10
C ARG A 337 4.99 -12.63 11.26
N CYS A 338 4.62 -13.83 10.80
CA CYS A 338 5.51 -15.00 10.80
C CYS A 338 6.76 -14.82 9.94
N TYR A 339 6.78 -13.88 9.00
CA TYR A 339 7.90 -13.68 8.08
C TYR A 339 8.56 -12.31 8.24
N TRP A 340 7.81 -11.29 8.64
CA TRP A 340 8.22 -9.90 8.51
C TRP A 340 8.15 -9.18 9.87
N PRO A 341 9.30 -8.93 10.53
CA PRO A 341 9.34 -8.22 11.81
C PRO A 341 8.59 -6.88 11.81
N THR A 342 8.67 -6.11 10.71
CA THR A 342 7.96 -4.82 10.60
C THR A 342 6.44 -4.92 10.75
N VAL A 343 5.84 -6.12 10.61
CA VAL A 343 4.39 -6.30 10.78
C VAL A 343 3.97 -6.13 12.23
N ASP A 344 4.87 -6.40 13.19
CA ASP A 344 4.62 -6.10 14.62
C ASP A 344 4.22 -4.62 14.78
N ARG A 345 4.90 -3.71 14.08
CA ARG A 345 4.57 -2.27 14.11
C ARG A 345 3.23 -1.97 13.46
N ALA A 346 2.91 -2.61 12.34
CA ALA A 346 1.61 -2.42 11.68
C ALA A 346 0.46 -2.82 12.62
N ILE A 347 0.61 -3.92 13.35
CA ILE A 347 -0.34 -4.36 14.38
C ILE A 347 -0.41 -3.35 15.53
N SER A 348 0.74 -2.86 16.04
CA SER A 348 0.75 -1.82 17.08
C SER A 348 0.04 -0.54 16.65
N ARG A 349 0.21 -0.11 15.40
CA ARG A 349 -0.50 1.06 14.85
C ARG A 349 -2.02 0.82 14.83
N LEU A 350 -2.46 -0.36 14.41
CA LEU A 350 -3.89 -0.71 14.44
C LEU A 350 -4.45 -0.70 15.86
N ARG A 351 -3.68 -1.16 16.86
CA ARG A 351 -4.05 -1.08 18.28
C ARG A 351 -4.19 0.37 18.75
N ALA A 352 -3.21 1.23 18.47
CA ALA A 352 -3.26 2.64 18.85
C ALA A 352 -4.48 3.35 18.23
N PHE A 353 -4.80 3.03 16.97
CA PHE A 353 -6.01 3.52 16.32
C PHE A 353 -7.29 3.00 17.01
N HIS A 354 -7.34 1.70 17.29
CA HIS A 354 -8.49 1.07 17.95
C HIS A 354 -8.76 1.71 19.33
N GLU A 355 -7.73 1.93 20.14
CA GLU A 355 -7.87 2.57 21.44
C GLU A 355 -8.33 4.03 21.32
N THR A 356 -7.82 4.75 20.31
CA THR A 356 -8.30 6.11 19.99
C THR A 356 -9.79 6.08 19.61
N ALA A 357 -10.22 5.14 18.77
CA ALA A 357 -11.61 4.96 18.37
C ALA A 357 -12.55 4.65 19.54
N ARG A 358 -12.04 3.92 20.55
CA ARG A 358 -12.77 3.57 21.77
C ARG A 358 -12.90 4.76 22.72
N THR A 359 -11.84 5.55 22.88
CA THR A 359 -11.82 6.68 23.85
C THR A 359 -12.40 7.97 23.29
N SER A 360 -12.34 8.17 21.97
CA SER A 360 -12.69 9.43 21.30
C SER A 360 -13.43 9.21 19.99
N ILE A 361 -14.52 8.42 20.05
CA ILE A 361 -15.31 8.02 18.88
C ILE A 361 -15.68 9.21 17.97
N ASP A 362 -16.06 10.34 18.57
CA ASP A 362 -16.51 11.57 17.88
C ASP A 362 -15.41 12.39 17.20
N THR A 363 -14.13 11.98 17.30
CA THR A 363 -13.03 12.71 16.62
C THR A 363 -12.00 11.79 15.98
N SER A 364 -12.17 10.47 16.13
CA SER A 364 -11.18 9.47 15.72
C SER A 364 -10.96 9.36 14.22
N PHE A 365 -11.93 9.80 13.40
CA PHE A 365 -11.87 9.71 11.94
C PHE A 365 -11.64 11.06 11.26
N VAL A 366 -11.43 12.12 12.04
CA VAL A 366 -11.11 13.46 11.50
C VAL A 366 -9.74 13.38 10.83
N LEU A 367 -9.64 13.90 9.60
CA LEU A 367 -8.36 14.06 8.92
C LEU A 367 -7.60 15.26 9.52
N ASP A 368 -6.99 15.05 10.67
CA ASP A 368 -6.05 15.98 11.30
C ASP A 368 -4.59 15.54 11.09
N ARG A 369 -3.65 16.22 11.75
CA ARG A 369 -2.21 15.89 11.64
C ARG A 369 -1.89 14.48 12.11
N TRP A 370 -2.57 13.99 13.14
CA TRP A 370 -2.36 12.64 13.66
C TRP A 370 -2.88 11.60 12.68
N MET A 371 -4.09 11.81 12.15
CA MET A 371 -4.67 10.92 11.14
C MET A 371 -3.89 10.92 9.84
N LEU A 372 -3.43 12.07 9.37
CA LEU A 372 -2.59 12.14 8.18
C LEU A 372 -1.31 11.32 8.36
N ARG A 373 -0.61 11.48 9.51
CA ARG A 373 0.54 10.66 9.89
C ARG A 373 0.18 9.17 9.92
N PHE A 374 -0.97 8.81 10.49
CA PHE A 374 -1.44 7.43 10.52
C PHE A 374 -1.64 6.84 9.11
N LEU A 375 -2.18 7.63 8.17
CA LEU A 375 -2.48 7.18 6.82
C LEU A 375 -1.23 7.06 5.93
N VAL A 376 -0.28 8.01 6.03
CA VAL A 376 0.82 8.14 5.05
C VAL A 376 2.22 7.87 5.62
N GLU A 377 2.44 8.06 6.92
CA GLU A 377 3.75 7.89 7.58
C GLU A 377 3.83 6.56 8.32
N PHE A 378 4.02 5.47 7.56
CA PHE A 378 3.95 4.10 8.08
C PHE A 378 5.28 3.51 8.55
N ALA A 379 6.39 4.26 8.42
CA ALA A 379 7.70 3.83 8.90
C ALA A 379 7.83 3.97 10.44
N GLU A 380 7.24 5.02 10.99
CA GLU A 380 7.31 5.37 12.40
C GLU A 380 6.26 4.64 13.26
N PRO A 381 6.55 4.37 14.55
CA PRO A 381 5.53 4.00 15.53
C PRO A 381 4.44 5.09 15.61
N MET A 382 3.21 4.67 15.93
CA MET A 382 2.11 5.59 16.23
C MET A 382 1.81 5.53 17.71
N GLU A 383 1.82 6.71 18.33
CA GLU A 383 1.28 6.92 19.66
C GLU A 383 -0.24 7.05 19.59
N GLU A 384 -0.90 6.82 20.72
CA GLU A 384 -2.32 7.16 20.87
C GLU A 384 -2.53 8.65 20.61
N LYS A 385 -3.73 9.02 20.14
CA LYS A 385 -4.06 10.42 19.90
C LYS A 385 -4.22 11.12 21.25
N ASP A 386 -3.49 12.21 21.47
CA ASP A 386 -3.66 13.07 22.66
C ASP A 386 -5.09 13.63 22.70
N VAL A 387 -5.93 13.01 23.52
CA VAL A 387 -7.25 13.52 23.87
C VAL A 387 -7.01 14.58 24.92
N GLY A 388 -6.94 15.86 24.52
CA GLY A 388 -6.90 16.98 25.48
C GLY A 388 -7.94 16.75 26.59
N THR A 389 -7.61 17.08 27.83
CA THR A 389 -8.20 16.63 29.11
C THR A 389 -9.73 16.73 29.31
N ASP A 390 -10.52 17.10 28.31
CA ASP A 390 -11.96 17.25 28.42
C ASP A 390 -12.73 16.23 27.58
N ARG A 391 -13.37 15.30 28.29
CA ARG A 391 -14.56 14.47 27.96
C ARG A 391 -14.32 12.96 27.91
N ARG A 392 -14.37 12.34 29.10
CA ARG A 392 -14.73 10.92 29.24
C ARG A 392 -16.24 10.75 29.00
N GLY A 393 -16.62 10.43 27.77
CA GLY A 393 -17.88 9.78 27.47
C GLY A 393 -17.62 8.30 27.19
N SER A 394 -17.86 7.43 28.17
CA SER A 394 -17.89 5.98 27.95
C SER A 394 -19.16 5.66 27.15
N GLY A 395 -18.97 5.34 25.87
CA GLY A 395 -20.00 4.79 25.01
C GLY A 395 -19.59 3.38 24.60
N ASP A 396 -19.56 2.44 25.54
CA ASP A 396 -19.49 1.03 25.17
C ASP A 396 -20.79 0.67 24.46
N ARG A 397 -20.72 0.42 23.15
CA ARG A 397 -21.76 -0.31 22.43
C ARG A 397 -21.44 -1.79 22.55
N ASP A 398 -22.27 -2.50 23.29
CA ASP A 398 -22.20 -3.95 23.47
C ASP A 398 -22.09 -4.65 22.10
N GLY A 399 -20.98 -5.36 21.85
CA GLY A 399 -20.69 -6.11 20.62
C GLY A 399 -19.53 -5.60 19.75
N TYR A 400 -19.06 -4.36 19.94
CA TYR A 400 -17.80 -3.87 19.34
C TYR A 400 -16.57 -4.30 20.16
N GLY A 401 -16.63 -4.10 21.48
CA GLY A 401 -15.57 -4.51 22.42
C GLY A 401 -15.24 -5.99 22.29
N ASP A 402 -16.26 -6.86 22.35
CA ASP A 402 -16.10 -8.31 22.25
C ASP A 402 -15.43 -8.77 20.95
N ALA A 403 -15.78 -8.16 19.82
CA ALA A 403 -15.19 -8.51 18.52
C ALA A 403 -13.70 -8.17 18.48
N MET A 404 -13.32 -7.02 19.01
CA MET A 404 -11.92 -6.58 19.03
C MET A 404 -11.09 -7.32 20.09
N GLU A 405 -11.63 -7.56 21.28
CA GLU A 405 -10.99 -8.39 22.29
C GLU A 405 -10.76 -9.83 21.80
N SER A 406 -11.68 -10.38 21.00
CA SER A 406 -11.48 -11.66 20.32
C SER A 406 -10.28 -11.64 19.36
N LEU A 407 -10.04 -10.53 18.64
CA LEU A 407 -8.85 -10.40 17.79
C LEU A 407 -7.56 -10.33 18.62
N TRP A 408 -7.56 -9.54 19.70
CA TRP A 408 -6.37 -9.38 20.55
C TRP A 408 -6.03 -10.66 21.32
N THR A 409 -7.03 -11.44 21.70
CA THR A 409 -6.82 -12.78 22.29
C THR A 409 -6.24 -13.76 21.25
N MET A 410 -6.66 -13.71 19.97
CA MET A 410 -6.01 -14.49 18.91
C MET A 410 -4.53 -14.16 18.72
N GLU A 411 -4.12 -12.91 18.98
CA GLU A 411 -2.70 -12.52 18.92
C GLU A 411 -1.88 -13.10 20.08
N GLY A 412 -2.45 -13.19 21.28
CA GLY A 412 -1.76 -13.74 22.46
C GLY A 412 -1.61 -15.27 22.46
N LEU A 413 -2.30 -15.97 21.56
CA LEU A 413 -2.35 -17.43 21.49
C LEU A 413 -1.36 -18.06 20.48
N ARG A 414 -0.53 -17.26 19.80
CA ARG A 414 0.49 -17.71 18.85
C ARG A 414 1.80 -16.98 19.07
#